data_AF-A0A9D9BTE3-F1
#
_entry.id   AF-A0A9D9BTE3-F1
#
_cell.length_a   1.000
_cell.length_b   1.000
_cell.length_c   1.000
_cell.angle_alpha   90.00
_cell.angle_beta   90.00
_cell.angle_gamma   90.00
#
_symmetry.space_group_name_H-M   'P 1'
#
loop_
_entity.id
_entity.type
_entity.pdbx_description
1 polymer ?
#
loop_
_entity_poly.entity_id
_entity_poly.type
_entity_poly.pdbx_seq_one_letter_code
_entity_poly.pdbx_strand_id
1 'polypeptide(L)'
;MRNNINGDFSLVEKISELKPGAFININWNKKKLMLPYSLRKDYISFTDKKWDWRYQFNNDGSLDVNNPSLYELLPSGEVKTHFCQSED
;
A
#
# COMPACT_ATOMS: atom_id res chain seq x y z
N MET A 1 8.38 -3.88 0.93
CA MET A 1 8.13 -2.70 0.07
C MET A 1 9.40 -2.33 -0.68
N ARG A 2 9.40 -1.37 -1.60
CA ARG A 2 10.61 -0.97 -2.33
C ARG A 2 10.79 0.54 -2.35
N ASN A 3 12.02 1.01 -2.12
CA ASN A 3 12.41 2.40 -2.37
C ASN A 3 13.06 2.50 -3.75
N ASN A 4 12.74 3.57 -4.49
CA ASN A 4 13.52 3.97 -5.66
C ASN A 4 14.74 4.78 -5.18
N ILE A 5 15.94 4.31 -5.49
CA ILE A 5 17.21 4.99 -5.20
C ILE A 5 17.91 5.23 -6.54
N ASN A 6 17.80 6.46 -7.05
CA ASN A 6 18.49 6.91 -8.27
C ASN A 6 18.24 6.02 -9.50
N GLY A 7 17.05 5.45 -9.64
CA GLY A 7 16.68 4.56 -10.76
C GLY A 7 16.87 3.07 -10.49
N ASP A 8 17.48 2.70 -9.36
CA ASP A 8 17.56 1.32 -8.87
C ASP A 8 16.58 1.07 -7.71
N PHE A 9 16.28 -0.19 -7.40
CA PHE A 9 15.27 -0.57 -6.41
C PHE A 9 15.88 -1.36 -5.25
N SER A 10 15.63 -0.87 -4.03
CA SER A 10 16.02 -1.56 -2.79
C SER A 10 14.79 -2.11 -2.08
N LEU A 11 14.87 -3.36 -1.60
CA LEU A 11 13.85 -3.91 -0.72
C LEU A 11 13.92 -3.20 0.63
N VAL A 12 12.75 -2.88 1.16
CA VAL A 12 12.57 -2.26 2.47
C VAL A 12 11.62 -3.14 3.27
N GLU A 13 12.06 -3.52 4.47
CA GLU A 13 11.28 -4.34 5.40
C GLU A 13 10.40 -3.49 6.30
N LYS A 14 10.90 -2.32 6.73
CA LYS A 14 10.19 -1.44 7.66
C LYS A 14 9.58 -0.24 6.98
N ILE A 15 8.35 0.07 7.34
CA ILE A 15 7.63 1.20 6.78
C ILE A 15 8.27 2.56 7.17
N SER A 16 8.93 2.64 8.33
CA SER A 16 9.71 3.81 8.75
C SER A 16 10.87 4.17 7.83
N GLU A 17 11.31 3.23 6.98
CA GLU A 17 12.43 3.42 6.06
C GLU A 17 11.95 3.81 4.65
N LEU A 18 10.63 3.96 4.43
CA LEU A 18 10.09 4.40 3.16
C LEU A 18 10.53 5.83 2.84
N LYS A 19 11.00 6.03 1.61
CA LYS A 19 11.39 7.33 1.07
C LYS A 19 10.34 7.83 0.07
N PRO A 20 10.31 9.14 -0.23
CA PRO A 20 9.55 9.65 -1.37
C PRO A 20 9.90 8.87 -2.65
N GLY A 21 8.89 8.47 -3.41
CA GLY A 21 9.07 7.64 -4.61
C GLY A 21 9.15 6.13 -4.35
N ALA A 22 8.94 5.69 -3.11
CA ALA A 22 8.74 4.27 -2.81
C ALA A 22 7.49 3.70 -3.48
N PHE A 23 7.41 2.38 -3.58
CA PHE A 23 6.25 1.66 -4.09
C PHE A 23 6.15 0.25 -3.50
N ILE A 24 5.00 -0.37 -3.70
CA ILE A 24 4.75 -1.78 -3.38
C ILE A 24 4.27 -2.52 -4.62
N ASN A 25 4.63 -3.79 -4.74
CA ASN A 25 4.05 -4.69 -5.71
C ASN A 25 3.18 -5.70 -4.97
N ILE A 26 1.90 -5.77 -5.32
CA ILE A 26 0.95 -6.75 -4.76
C ILE A 26 0.37 -7.60 -5.88
N ASN A 27 0.12 -8.87 -5.58
CA ASN A 27 -0.62 -9.77 -6.46
C ASN A 27 -2.09 -9.74 -6.02
N TRP A 28 -2.97 -9.15 -6.83
CA TRP A 28 -4.39 -9.06 -6.55
C TRP A 28 -5.20 -9.66 -7.69
N ASN A 29 -6.00 -10.69 -7.41
CA ASN A 29 -6.87 -11.35 -8.38
C ASN A 29 -6.17 -11.64 -9.73
N LYS A 30 -5.01 -12.32 -9.67
CA LYS A 30 -4.14 -12.64 -10.82
C LYS A 30 -3.53 -11.43 -11.55
N LYS A 31 -3.69 -10.21 -11.03
CA LYS A 31 -3.05 -8.99 -11.54
C LYS A 31 -1.88 -8.60 -10.64
N LYS A 32 -0.80 -8.11 -11.24
CA LYS A 32 0.31 -7.48 -10.53
C LYS A 32 0.05 -5.98 -10.50
N LEU A 33 -0.14 -5.43 -9.31
CA LEU A 33 -0.33 -3.99 -9.12
C LEU A 33 0.98 -3.41 -8.57
N MET A 34 1.48 -2.36 -9.22
CA MET A 34 2.59 -1.55 -8.74
C MET A 34 2.01 -0.23 -8.23
N LEU A 35 1.99 -0.05 -6.91
CA LEU A 35 1.33 1.08 -6.27
C LEU A 35 2.38 2.00 -5.64
N PRO A 36 2.50 3.26 -6.09
CA PRO A 36 3.46 4.20 -5.52
C PRO A 36 2.99 4.71 -4.16
N TYR A 37 3.94 4.99 -3.29
CA TYR A 37 3.71 5.52 -1.95
C TYR A 37 3.05 6.90 -2.01
N SER A 38 2.03 7.08 -1.17
CA SER A 38 1.27 8.32 -1.03
C SER A 38 1.29 8.77 0.42
N LEU A 39 1.77 10.00 0.63
CA LEU A 39 1.81 10.62 1.95
C LEU A 39 0.39 10.96 2.41
N ARG A 40 -0.04 10.35 3.50
CA ARG A 40 -1.31 10.62 4.19
C ARG A 40 -1.02 10.82 5.68
N LYS A 41 -1.83 11.65 6.34
CA LYS A 41 -1.62 12.03 7.75
C LYS A 41 -1.94 10.87 8.70
N ASP A 42 -3.00 10.13 8.41
CA ASP A 42 -3.62 9.21 9.38
C ASP A 42 -3.43 7.73 9.05
N TYR A 43 -2.76 7.41 7.94
CA TYR A 43 -2.47 6.04 7.51
C TYR A 43 -1.37 6.04 6.47
N ILE A 44 -0.86 4.86 6.13
CA ILE A 44 0.17 4.69 5.11
C ILE A 44 -0.49 4.08 3.89
N SER A 45 -0.35 4.76 2.74
CA SER A 45 -1.08 4.44 1.51
C SER A 45 -0.14 4.26 0.34
N PHE A 46 -0.47 3.29 -0.52
CA PHE A 46 0.13 3.12 -1.82
C PHE A 46 -0.97 3.12 -2.86
N THR A 47 -0.97 4.04 -3.82
CA THR A 47 -2.11 4.25 -4.72
C THR A 47 -1.74 4.72 -6.11
N ASP A 48 -2.45 4.20 -7.12
CA ASP A 48 -2.39 4.64 -8.52
C ASP A 48 -3.66 5.40 -8.98
N LYS A 49 -4.43 5.94 -8.01
CA LYS A 49 -5.77 6.58 -8.16
C LYS A 49 -6.92 5.61 -8.40
N LYS A 50 -6.68 4.43 -8.97
CA LYS A 50 -7.71 3.39 -9.12
C LYS A 50 -7.69 2.47 -7.91
N TRP A 51 -6.51 2.04 -7.51
CA TRP A 51 -6.28 1.15 -6.38
C TRP A 51 -5.63 1.92 -5.24
N ASP A 52 -6.01 1.61 -4.01
CA ASP A 52 -5.41 2.18 -2.82
C ASP A 52 -5.18 1.09 -1.79
N TRP A 53 -3.92 0.79 -1.53
CA TRP A 53 -3.47 -0.18 -0.54
C TRP A 53 -3.07 0.54 0.72
N ARG A 54 -3.71 0.22 1.85
CA ARG A 54 -3.56 0.97 3.10
C ARG A 54 -3.14 0.07 4.26
N TYR A 55 -2.20 0.59 5.05
CA TYR A 55 -1.86 0.11 6.38
C TYR A 55 -2.42 1.09 7.41
N GLN A 56 -3.14 0.56 8.41
CA GLN A 56 -3.73 1.37 9.48
C GLN A 56 -2.82 1.42 10.70
N PHE A 57 -2.98 2.44 11.53
CA PHE A 57 -2.36 2.45 12.85
C PHE A 57 -3.27 1.74 13.86
N ASN A 58 -2.65 0.94 14.72
CA ASN A 58 -3.25 0.40 15.94
C ASN A 58 -3.49 1.53 16.96
N ASN A 59 -4.28 1.24 17.99
CA ASN A 59 -4.59 2.20 19.06
C ASN A 59 -3.36 2.70 19.84
N ASP A 60 -2.26 1.93 19.83
CA ASP A 60 -0.98 2.29 20.44
C ASP A 60 -0.08 3.13 19.51
N GLY A 61 -0.57 3.49 18.31
CA GLY A 61 0.18 4.22 17.30
C GLY A 61 1.17 3.38 16.50
N SER A 62 1.29 2.08 16.81
CA SER A 62 2.03 1.14 15.97
C SER A 62 1.28 0.88 14.66
N LEU A 63 1.98 0.46 13.62
CA LEU A 63 1.36 0.20 12.33
C LEU A 63 0.92 -1.27 12.23
N ASP A 64 -0.33 -1.50 11.84
CA ASP A 64 -0.83 -2.84 11.52
C ASP A 64 -0.41 -3.23 10.10
N VAL A 65 0.75 -3.88 10.02
CA VAL A 65 1.32 -4.38 8.76
C VAL A 65 0.63 -5.67 8.31
N ASN A 66 -0.02 -6.39 9.23
CA ASN A 66 -0.56 -7.73 8.99
C ASN A 66 -1.96 -7.69 8.38
N ASN A 67 -2.73 -6.61 8.62
CA ASN A 67 -4.09 -6.47 8.09
C ASN A 67 -4.22 -5.27 7.13
N PRO A 68 -3.57 -5.31 5.95
CA PRO A 68 -3.75 -4.26 4.96
C PRO A 68 -5.15 -4.31 4.35
N SER A 69 -5.65 -3.14 3.94
CA SER A 69 -6.91 -3.00 3.22
C SER A 69 -6.65 -2.55 1.78
N LEU A 70 -7.30 -3.19 0.80
CA LEU A 70 -7.26 -2.78 -0.59
C LEU A 70 -8.58 -2.13 -0.98
N TYR A 71 -8.53 -0.94 -1.55
CA TYR A 71 -9.69 -0.22 -2.08
C TYR A 71 -9.59 -0.09 -3.60
N GLU A 72 -10.73 -0.19 -4.28
CA GLU A 72 -10.87 0.03 -5.71
C GLU A 72 -11.87 1.15 -5.98
N LEU A 73 -11.46 2.18 -6.73
CA LEU A 73 -12.35 3.20 -7.27
C LEU A 73 -12.98 2.70 -8.57
N LEU A 74 -14.29 2.48 -8.55
CA LEU A 74 -15.06 2.06 -9.71
C LEU A 74 -15.32 3.24 -10.66
N PRO A 75 -15.61 2.98 -11.95
CA PRO A 75 -15.99 4.04 -12.90
C PRO A 75 -17.22 4.85 -12.48
N SER A 76 -18.08 4.28 -11.63
CA SER A 76 -19.23 4.97 -11.02
C SER A 76 -18.83 6.02 -9.98
N GLY A 77 -17.57 6.03 -9.53
CA GLY A 77 -17.09 6.83 -8.39
C GLY A 77 -17.27 6.14 -7.03
N GLU A 78 -17.90 4.97 -6.98
CA GLU A 78 -18.02 4.16 -5.77
C GLU A 78 -16.67 3.54 -5.38
N VAL A 79 -16.38 3.50 -4.07
CA VAL A 79 -15.18 2.85 -3.54
C VAL A 79 -15.55 1.47 -3.02
N LYS A 80 -15.00 0.43 -3.66
CA LYS A 80 -15.17 -0.96 -3.23
C LYS A 80 -14.01 -1.37 -2.32
N THR A 81 -14.33 -1.96 -1.17
CA THR A 81 -13.34 -2.47 -0.22
C THR A 81 -13.11 -3.96 -0.46
N HIS A 82 -11.85 -4.36 -0.49
CA HIS A 82 -11.40 -5.73 -0.59
C HIS A 82 -10.55 -6.06 0.64
N PHE A 83 -11.01 -7.01 1.44
CA PHE A 83 -10.27 -7.45 2.63
C PHE A 83 -9.21 -8.45 2.20
N CYS A 84 -7.95 -8.13 2.49
CA CYS A 84 -6.83 -9.03 2.25
C CYS A 84 -6.54 -9.80 3.53
N GLN A 85 -6.79 -11.11 3.53
CA GLN A 85 -6.15 -12.00 4.48
C GLN A 85 -4.84 -12.44 3.85
N SER A 86 -3.72 -12.26 4.56
CA SER A 86 -2.47 -12.93 4.19
C SER A 86 -2.71 -14.43 4.25
N GLU A 87 -2.43 -15.16 3.16
CA GLU A 87 -2.30 -16.62 3.25
C GLU A 87 -1.08 -16.90 4.15
N ASP A 88 -1.28 -17.76 5.16
CA ASP A 88 -0.26 -18.21 6.13
C ASP A 88 1.00 -18.79 5.45
#